data_AF-A0A9K3DUF4-F1
#
_entry.id   AF-A0A9K3DUF4-F1
#
_cell.length_a   1.000
_cell.length_b   1.000
_cell.length_c   1.000
_cell.angle_alpha   90.00
_cell.angle_beta   90.00
_cell.angle_gamma   90.00
#
_symmetry.space_group_name_H-M   'P 1'
#
loop_
_entity.id
_entity.type
_entity.pdbx_description
1 polymer ?
#
loop_
_entity_poly.entity_id
_entity_poly.type
_entity_poly.pdbx_seq_one_letter_code
_entity_poly.pdbx_strand_id
1 'polypeptide(L)'
;MDGLNAVYMKRYRSRKAKAKEEFLANGGETDVARARANIPKGMSEENWNKTVDYFLTKEHKDRSCANKSNRQKQLYTNRGGSSTYSSFCFKKDKTRLEAFKNCHTLKDGRFASELEEQKYEELQAEFESQSEPNIEDEFGEGSSSQVNEVQVFEKVFGARRGHYIGMGRKPSLSRFAPPSCVGPHEKEQTPPALHLQSD
;
A
#
# COMPACT_ATOMS: atom_id res chain seq x y z
N MET A 1 -19.71 4.68 9.90
CA MET A 1 -20.28 5.34 8.71
C MET A 1 -19.12 5.71 7.80
N ASP A 2 -18.99 5.07 6.64
CA ASP A 2 -18.01 5.50 5.63
C ASP A 2 -18.45 6.89 5.12
N GLY A 3 -17.57 7.89 5.17
CA GLY A 3 -17.90 9.22 4.65
C GLY A 3 -18.26 9.18 3.16
N LEU A 4 -19.11 10.11 2.70
CA LEU A 4 -19.56 10.21 1.30
C LEU A 4 -18.42 10.01 0.28
N ASN A 5 -17.26 10.61 0.53
CA ASN A 5 -16.06 10.48 -0.31
C ASN A 5 -15.57 9.03 -0.43
N ALA A 6 -15.57 8.25 0.65
CA ALA A 6 -15.15 6.85 0.62
C ALA A 6 -16.10 5.99 -0.22
N VAL A 7 -17.40 6.26 -0.16
CA VAL A 7 -18.42 5.57 -0.96
C VAL A 7 -18.24 5.88 -2.45
N TYR A 8 -18.06 7.15 -2.81
CA TYR A 8 -17.80 7.56 -4.20
C TYR A 8 -16.52 6.92 -4.74
N MET A 9 -15.43 6.95 -3.97
CA MET A 9 -14.15 6.36 -4.38
C MET A 9 -14.23 4.85 -4.56
N LYS A 10 -14.95 4.13 -3.68
CA LYS A 10 -15.16 2.68 -3.81
C LYS A 10 -15.94 2.36 -5.09
N ARG A 11 -17.05 3.06 -5.33
CA ARG A 11 -17.87 2.88 -6.55
C ARG A 11 -17.07 3.17 -7.81
N TYR A 12 -16.28 4.24 -7.82
CA TYR A 12 -15.39 4.58 -8.92
C TYR A 12 -14.36 3.46 -9.20
N ARG A 13 -13.67 2.97 -8.16
CA ARG A 13 -12.69 1.88 -8.30
C ARG A 13 -13.32 0.60 -8.84
N SER A 14 -14.46 0.18 -8.32
CA SER A 14 -15.16 -1.01 -8.79
C SER A 14 -15.63 -0.87 -10.24
N ARG A 15 -16.15 0.32 -10.62
CA ARG A 15 -16.54 0.60 -12.00
C ARG A 15 -15.33 0.57 -12.94
N LYS A 16 -14.20 1.16 -12.54
CA LYS A 16 -12.96 1.13 -13.32
C LYS A 16 -12.40 -0.29 -13.52
N ALA A 17 -12.47 -1.14 -12.49
CA ALA A 17 -12.04 -2.53 -12.58
C ALA A 17 -12.90 -3.30 -13.60
N LYS A 18 -14.24 -3.22 -13.48
CA LYS A 18 -15.17 -3.83 -14.43
C LYS A 18 -14.96 -3.30 -15.86
N ALA A 19 -14.80 -1.99 -16.01
CA ALA A 19 -14.50 -1.38 -17.31
C ALA A 19 -13.20 -1.94 -17.93
N LYS A 20 -12.18 -2.21 -17.10
CA LYS A 20 -10.93 -2.82 -17.60
C LYS A 20 -11.14 -4.29 -17.99
N GLU A 21 -11.95 -5.04 -17.25
CA GLU A 21 -12.33 -6.42 -17.58
C GLU A 21 -13.07 -6.47 -18.93
N GLU A 22 -14.08 -5.63 -19.11
CA GLU A 22 -14.83 -5.50 -20.38
C GLU A 22 -13.93 -5.10 -21.54
N PHE A 23 -13.02 -4.14 -21.32
CA PHE A 23 -12.04 -3.74 -22.32
C PHE A 23 -11.19 -4.93 -22.78
N LEU A 24 -10.62 -5.69 -21.83
CA LEU A 24 -9.77 -6.84 -22.13
C LEU A 24 -10.53 -8.00 -22.76
N ALA A 25 -11.77 -8.26 -22.33
CA ALA A 25 -12.61 -9.33 -22.88
C ALA A 25 -13.01 -9.08 -24.34
N ASN A 26 -13.15 -7.81 -24.74
CA ASN A 26 -13.66 -7.41 -26.04
C ASN A 26 -12.57 -6.92 -27.01
N GLY A 27 -11.39 -7.53 -26.98
CA GLY A 27 -10.29 -7.24 -27.90
C GLY A 27 -9.12 -6.48 -27.27
N GLY A 28 -9.39 -5.73 -26.20
CA GLY A 28 -8.38 -5.06 -25.40
C GLY A 28 -7.42 -4.22 -26.24
N GLU A 29 -6.14 -4.45 -26.04
CA GLU A 29 -5.08 -3.74 -26.76
C GLU A 29 -4.84 -4.31 -28.17
N THR A 30 -5.25 -5.55 -28.42
CA THR A 30 -5.04 -6.26 -29.69
C THR A 30 -6.05 -5.83 -30.75
N ASP A 31 -7.29 -5.55 -30.34
CA ASP A 31 -8.37 -5.08 -31.22
C ASP A 31 -9.16 -3.96 -30.53
N VAL A 32 -8.62 -2.75 -30.65
CA VAL A 32 -9.20 -1.55 -30.04
C VAL A 32 -10.55 -1.19 -30.67
N ALA A 33 -10.74 -1.47 -31.96
CA ALA A 33 -11.98 -1.17 -32.66
C ALA A 33 -13.13 -2.00 -32.09
N ARG A 34 -12.91 -3.31 -31.91
CA ARG A 34 -13.85 -4.19 -31.21
C ARG A 34 -14.07 -3.75 -29.77
N ALA A 35 -13.02 -3.34 -29.06
CA ALA A 35 -13.16 -2.89 -27.68
C ALA A 35 -14.03 -1.63 -27.57
N ARG A 36 -13.89 -0.67 -28.50
CA ARG A 36 -14.72 0.54 -28.56
C ARG A 36 -16.18 0.25 -28.93
N ALA A 37 -16.42 -0.71 -29.82
CA ALA A 37 -17.78 -1.11 -30.22
C ALA A 37 -18.57 -1.78 -29.07
N ASN A 38 -17.87 -2.41 -28.11
CA ASN A 38 -18.50 -3.09 -26.99
C ASN A 38 -18.61 -2.17 -25.77
N ILE A 39 -19.64 -1.31 -25.77
CA ILE A 39 -19.90 -0.34 -24.69
C ILE A 39 -20.58 -1.03 -23.49
N PRO A 40 -20.04 -0.91 -22.26
CA PRO A 40 -20.65 -1.48 -21.07
C PRO A 40 -22.05 -0.91 -20.77
N LYS A 41 -22.96 -1.76 -20.30
CA LYS A 41 -24.35 -1.37 -19.95
C LYS A 41 -24.37 -0.20 -18.96
N GLY A 42 -25.07 0.88 -19.33
CA GLY A 42 -25.23 2.08 -18.50
C GLY A 42 -24.05 3.07 -18.58
N MET A 43 -23.13 2.90 -19.53
CA MET A 43 -22.10 3.87 -19.88
C MET A 43 -22.43 4.50 -21.24
N SER A 44 -22.18 5.81 -21.40
CA SER A 44 -22.29 6.45 -22.71
C SER A 44 -21.09 6.12 -23.60
N GLU A 45 -21.28 6.14 -24.91
CA GLU A 45 -20.21 5.92 -25.90
C GLU A 45 -19.02 6.86 -25.68
N GLU A 46 -19.29 8.16 -25.49
CA GLU A 46 -18.25 9.16 -25.25
C GLU A 46 -17.39 8.82 -24.02
N ASN A 47 -18.03 8.42 -22.91
CA ASN A 47 -17.34 8.06 -21.68
C ASN A 47 -16.58 6.74 -21.83
N TRP A 48 -17.11 5.80 -22.61
CA TRP A 48 -16.42 4.56 -22.91
C TRP A 48 -15.17 4.80 -23.76
N ASN A 49 -15.27 5.60 -24.82
CA ASN A 49 -14.13 5.98 -25.65
C ASN A 49 -13.03 6.66 -24.84
N LYS A 50 -13.37 7.63 -23.96
CA LYS A 50 -12.40 8.23 -23.02
C LYS A 50 -11.74 7.21 -22.10
N THR A 51 -12.51 6.20 -21.65
CA THR A 51 -12.01 5.14 -20.77
C THR A 51 -11.04 4.21 -21.52
N VAL A 52 -11.37 3.83 -22.76
CA VAL A 52 -10.50 3.06 -23.65
C VAL A 52 -9.21 3.83 -23.92
N ASP A 53 -9.30 5.12 -24.27
CA ASP A 53 -8.13 5.97 -24.50
C ASP A 53 -7.23 6.02 -23.27
N TYR A 54 -7.81 6.21 -22.08
CA TYR A 54 -7.08 6.14 -20.82
C TYR A 54 -6.35 4.81 -20.61
N PHE A 55 -7.00 3.67 -20.90
CA PHE A 55 -6.37 2.35 -20.79
C PHE A 55 -5.22 2.13 -21.78
N LEU A 56 -5.23 2.83 -22.92
CA LEU A 56 -4.19 2.77 -23.93
C LEU A 56 -3.01 3.70 -23.64
N THR A 57 -3.15 4.67 -22.73
CA THR A 57 -2.04 5.56 -22.34
C THR A 57 -0.84 4.76 -21.83
N LYS A 58 0.37 5.16 -22.26
CA LYS A 58 1.63 4.57 -21.80
C LYS A 58 1.74 4.60 -20.27
N GLU A 59 1.39 5.72 -19.65
CA GLU A 59 1.42 5.86 -18.19
C GLU A 59 0.52 4.86 -17.47
N HIS A 60 -0.67 4.57 -17.99
CA HIS A 60 -1.55 3.58 -17.40
C HIS A 60 -0.93 2.18 -17.50
N LYS A 61 -0.41 1.83 -18.68
CA LYS A 61 0.23 0.53 -18.93
C LYS A 61 1.43 0.31 -18.04
N ASP A 62 2.34 1.27 -17.98
CA ASP A 62 3.54 1.22 -17.15
C ASP A 62 3.18 1.05 -15.67
N ARG A 63 2.23 1.87 -15.18
CA ARG A 63 1.75 1.78 -13.79
C ARG A 63 1.07 0.45 -13.50
N SER A 64 0.27 -0.07 -14.44
CA SER A 64 -0.42 -1.36 -14.30
C SER A 64 0.59 -2.51 -14.24
N CYS A 65 1.58 -2.50 -15.14
CA CYS A 65 2.67 -3.49 -15.18
C CYS A 65 3.50 -3.46 -13.89
N ALA A 66 3.97 -2.28 -13.47
CA ALA A 66 4.73 -2.13 -12.23
C ALA A 66 3.93 -2.60 -11.01
N ASN A 67 2.64 -2.26 -10.92
CA ASN A 67 1.78 -2.73 -9.83
C ASN A 67 1.59 -4.25 -9.85
N LYS A 68 1.46 -4.86 -11.03
CA LYS A 68 1.36 -6.33 -11.18
C LYS A 68 2.65 -7.01 -10.71
N SER A 69 3.80 -6.53 -11.19
CA SER A 69 5.11 -7.05 -10.78
C SER A 69 5.36 -6.88 -9.28
N ASN A 70 4.94 -5.76 -8.69
CA ASN A 70 5.05 -5.53 -7.25
C ASN A 70 4.14 -6.45 -6.44
N ARG A 71 2.92 -6.75 -6.92
CA ARG A 71 2.03 -7.75 -6.28
C ARG A 71 2.61 -9.15 -6.36
N GLN A 72 3.25 -9.53 -7.46
CA GLN A 72 3.90 -10.83 -7.60
C GLN A 72 5.05 -11.04 -6.61
N LYS A 73 5.70 -9.96 -6.16
CA LYS A 73 6.75 -10.01 -5.13
C LYS A 73 6.22 -10.17 -3.70
N GLN A 74 4.90 -10.07 -3.48
CA GLN A 74 4.33 -10.25 -2.15
C GLN A 74 4.36 -11.72 -1.78
N LEU A 75 5.08 -12.05 -0.71
CA LEU A 75 5.25 -13.43 -0.24
C LEU A 75 3.94 -14.04 0.28
N TYR A 76 3.07 -13.21 0.85
CA TYR A 76 1.76 -13.60 1.36
C TYR A 76 0.81 -12.39 1.39
N THR A 77 -0.49 -12.68 1.47
CA THR A 77 -1.55 -11.67 1.31
C THR A 77 -2.03 -11.19 2.67
N ASN A 78 -2.09 -9.87 2.88
CA ASN A 78 -2.78 -9.30 4.03
C ASN A 78 -4.30 -9.29 3.79
N ARG A 79 -5.06 -9.94 4.69
CA ARG A 79 -6.52 -10.10 4.65
C ARG A 79 -7.26 -9.16 5.61
N GLY A 80 -6.55 -8.35 6.40
CA GLY A 80 -7.11 -7.34 7.31
C GLY A 80 -7.69 -6.10 6.61
N GLY A 81 -7.68 -6.09 5.28
CA GLY A 81 -8.21 -5.01 4.46
C GLY A 81 -7.32 -3.77 4.47
N SER A 82 -7.94 -2.59 4.55
CA SER A 82 -7.22 -1.30 4.52
C SER A 82 -6.79 -0.80 5.90
N SER A 83 -7.08 -1.54 6.98
CA SER A 83 -6.67 -1.16 8.32
C SER A 83 -5.21 -1.54 8.55
N THR A 84 -4.40 -0.60 9.04
CA THR A 84 -3.06 -0.91 9.54
C THR A 84 -3.15 -1.67 10.85
N TYR A 85 -2.06 -2.33 11.27
CA TYR A 85 -2.00 -3.00 12.57
C TYR A 85 -2.20 -1.98 13.68
N SER A 86 -1.53 -0.82 13.63
CA SER A 86 -1.75 0.25 14.62
C SER A 86 -3.22 0.68 14.70
N SER A 87 -3.91 0.84 13.56
CA SER A 87 -5.32 1.21 13.59
C SER A 87 -6.21 0.10 14.15
N PHE A 88 -5.88 -1.16 13.86
CA PHE A 88 -6.60 -2.31 14.40
C PHE A 88 -6.40 -2.41 15.91
N CYS A 89 -5.15 -2.33 16.38
CA CYS A 89 -4.78 -2.35 17.80
C CYS A 89 -5.55 -1.27 18.56
N PHE A 90 -5.51 -0.02 18.07
CA PHE A 90 -6.22 1.10 18.69
C PHE A 90 -7.75 0.90 18.74
N LYS A 91 -8.36 0.38 17.67
CA LYS A 91 -9.83 0.24 17.58
C LYS A 91 -10.37 -0.97 18.34
N LYS A 92 -9.56 -2.01 18.49
CA LYS A 92 -9.97 -3.31 19.03
C LYS A 92 -9.35 -3.62 20.39
N ASP A 93 -8.50 -2.74 20.89
CA ASP A 93 -7.71 -2.95 22.11
C ASP A 93 -7.00 -4.31 22.08
N LYS A 94 -6.22 -4.52 21.02
CA LYS A 94 -5.52 -5.77 20.72
C LYS A 94 -4.03 -5.52 20.52
N THR A 95 -3.22 -6.54 20.77
CA THR A 95 -1.78 -6.47 20.52
C THR A 95 -1.46 -6.49 19.02
N ARG A 96 -0.25 -6.08 18.66
CA ARG A 96 0.20 -6.17 17.26
C ARG A 96 0.38 -7.61 16.78
N LEU A 97 0.70 -8.54 17.68
CA LEU A 97 0.76 -9.97 17.39
C LEU A 97 -0.63 -10.50 16.99
N GLU A 98 -1.67 -10.11 17.75
CA GLU A 98 -3.05 -10.44 17.39
C GLU A 98 -3.50 -9.76 16.10
N ALA A 99 -3.05 -8.53 15.84
CA ALA A 99 -3.33 -7.84 14.58
C ALA A 99 -2.72 -8.58 13.38
N PHE A 100 -1.48 -9.08 13.51
CA PHE A 100 -0.87 -9.94 12.48
C PHE A 100 -1.70 -11.21 12.28
N LYS A 101 -2.00 -11.96 13.35
CA LYS A 101 -2.80 -13.18 13.26
C LYS A 101 -4.15 -12.95 12.59
N ASN A 102 -4.84 -11.86 12.94
CA ASN A 102 -6.12 -11.51 12.32
C ASN A 102 -5.99 -11.22 10.82
N CYS A 103 -4.90 -10.60 10.39
CA CYS A 103 -4.67 -10.27 8.99
C CYS A 103 -4.19 -11.45 8.14
N HIS A 104 -3.70 -12.52 8.76
CA HIS A 104 -3.02 -13.63 8.07
C HIS A 104 -3.70 -15.00 8.27
N THR A 105 -4.81 -15.03 9.00
CA THR A 105 -5.65 -16.23 9.14
C THR A 105 -6.87 -16.18 8.22
N LEU A 106 -7.34 -17.37 7.84
CA LEU A 106 -8.61 -17.60 7.16
C LEU A 106 -9.77 -17.50 8.16
N LYS A 107 -11.00 -17.56 7.66
CA LYS A 107 -12.22 -17.44 8.51
C LYS A 107 -12.35 -18.54 9.55
N ASP A 108 -11.70 -19.68 9.33
CA ASP A 108 -11.64 -20.82 10.24
C ASP A 108 -10.47 -20.73 11.24
N GLY A 109 -9.69 -19.65 11.21
CA GLY A 109 -8.59 -19.38 12.14
C GLY A 109 -7.25 -19.98 11.74
N ARG A 110 -7.17 -20.75 10.64
CA ARG A 110 -5.91 -21.32 10.15
C ARG A 110 -5.12 -20.29 9.35
N PHE A 111 -3.79 -20.35 9.39
CA PHE A 111 -2.95 -19.57 8.47
C PHE A 111 -3.20 -20.01 7.04
N ALA A 112 -3.11 -19.07 6.10
CA ALA A 112 -3.39 -19.40 4.70
C ALA A 112 -2.15 -19.90 3.95
N SER A 113 -0.96 -19.77 4.52
CA SER A 113 0.26 -20.44 4.07
C SER A 113 1.18 -20.77 5.25
N GLU A 114 2.01 -21.79 5.08
CA GLU A 114 3.04 -22.19 6.06
C GLU A 114 4.01 -21.04 6.37
N LEU A 115 4.32 -20.20 5.37
CA LEU A 115 5.19 -19.04 5.56
C LEU A 115 4.54 -17.97 6.47
N GLU A 116 3.22 -17.79 6.40
CA GLU A 116 2.50 -16.88 7.31
C GLU A 116 2.54 -17.40 8.75
N GLU A 117 2.41 -18.71 8.93
CA GLU A 117 2.49 -19.40 10.22
C GLU A 117 3.89 -19.31 10.82
N GLN A 118 4.92 -19.67 10.05
CA GLN A 118 6.32 -19.56 10.47
C GLN A 118 6.66 -18.13 10.92
N LYS A 119 6.21 -17.11 10.18
CA LYS A 119 6.46 -15.71 10.56
C LYS A 119 5.70 -15.29 11.81
N TYR A 120 4.54 -15.88 12.07
CA TYR A 120 3.82 -15.67 13.32
C TYR A 120 4.56 -16.32 14.50
N GLU A 121 5.06 -17.55 14.34
CA GLU A 121 5.85 -18.25 15.35
C GLU A 121 7.15 -17.49 15.67
N GLU A 122 7.87 -17.00 14.66
CA GLU A 122 9.04 -16.14 14.84
C GLU A 122 8.70 -14.86 15.62
N LEU A 123 7.57 -14.20 15.30
CA LEU A 123 7.11 -13.04 16.08
C LEU A 123 6.83 -13.41 17.52
N GLN A 124 6.08 -14.50 17.74
CA GLN A 124 5.69 -14.93 19.07
C GLN A 124 6.92 -15.22 19.95
N ALA A 125 7.90 -15.96 19.44
CA ALA A 125 9.14 -16.27 20.14
C ALA A 125 9.94 -15.00 20.51
N GLU A 126 10.00 -14.01 19.62
CA GLU A 126 10.70 -12.74 19.88
C GLU A 126 9.95 -11.86 20.89
N PHE A 127 8.62 -11.90 20.89
CA PHE A 127 7.80 -11.25 21.92
C PHE A 127 8.05 -11.86 23.29
N GLU A 128 8.05 -13.19 23.38
CA GLU A 128 8.31 -13.94 24.61
C GLU A 128 9.72 -13.66 25.14
N SER A 129 10.73 -13.68 24.26
CA SER A 129 12.14 -13.42 24.60
C SER A 129 12.39 -12.02 25.18
N GLN A 130 11.59 -11.01 24.80
CA GLN A 130 11.70 -9.65 25.36
C GLN A 130 10.86 -9.45 26.64
N SER A 131 9.93 -10.36 26.91
CA SER A 131 9.08 -10.31 28.10
C SER A 131 9.69 -11.01 29.31
N GLU A 132 10.66 -11.92 29.08
CA GLU A 132 11.42 -12.54 30.16
C GLU A 132 12.21 -11.46 30.93
N PRO A 133 12.11 -11.43 32.27
CA PRO A 133 12.92 -10.51 33.07
C PRO A 133 14.39 -10.89 32.91
N ASN A 134 15.26 -9.92 32.57
CA ASN A 134 16.69 -10.11 32.75
C ASN A 134 16.94 -10.37 34.25
N ILE A 135 17.29 -11.60 34.62
CA ILE A 135 17.53 -12.04 36.02
C ILE A 135 18.89 -11.52 36.55
N GLU A 136 19.33 -10.32 36.15
CA GLU A 136 20.62 -9.76 36.59
C GLU A 136 20.54 -8.42 37.33
N ASP A 137 19.35 -7.84 37.53
CA ASP A 137 19.19 -6.63 38.34
C ASP A 137 18.54 -6.96 39.70
N GLU A 138 19.37 -7.48 40.61
CA GLU A 138 19.16 -7.33 42.04
C GLU A 138 19.21 -5.81 42.33
N PHE A 139 18.13 -5.23 42.86
CA PHE A 139 17.89 -3.79 43.10
C PHE A 139 17.32 -2.97 41.92
N GLY A 140 16.00 -3.03 41.68
CA GLY A 140 15.35 -2.07 40.78
C GLY A 140 13.83 -2.12 40.79
N GLU A 141 13.22 -1.03 41.23
CA GLU A 141 11.79 -0.74 41.30
C GLU A 141 11.05 -1.00 39.96
N GLY A 142 10.21 -2.05 39.94
CA GLY A 142 8.95 -2.18 39.18
C GLY A 142 8.84 -1.50 37.80
N SER A 143 9.85 -1.59 36.93
CA SER A 143 9.68 -1.19 35.53
C SER A 143 9.20 -2.41 34.75
N SER A 144 7.89 -2.45 34.44
CA SER A 144 7.36 -3.41 33.47
C SER A 144 8.17 -3.24 32.18
N SER A 145 8.98 -4.25 31.83
CA SER A 145 9.75 -4.29 30.60
C SER A 145 8.80 -4.20 29.40
N GLN A 146 8.47 -2.98 28.98
CA GLN A 146 7.56 -2.77 27.88
C GLN A 146 8.24 -3.28 26.61
N VAL A 147 7.73 -4.38 26.06
CA VAL A 147 8.28 -5.01 24.85
C VAL A 147 8.35 -3.99 23.72
N ASN A 148 9.52 -3.86 23.10
CA ASN A 148 9.71 -2.96 21.98
C ASN A 148 9.21 -3.62 20.70
N GLU A 149 7.91 -3.52 20.46
CA GLU A 149 7.22 -4.10 19.30
C GLU A 149 7.86 -3.71 17.97
N VAL A 150 8.42 -2.50 17.86
CA VAL A 150 9.09 -2.05 16.63
C VAL A 150 10.31 -2.90 16.34
N GLN A 151 11.15 -3.13 17.37
CA GLN A 151 12.35 -3.94 17.23
C GLN A 151 12.01 -5.41 16.92
N VAL A 152 10.99 -5.97 17.56
CA VAL A 152 10.52 -7.34 17.27
C VAL A 152 10.15 -7.48 15.79
N PHE A 153 9.33 -6.59 15.26
CA PHE A 153 8.90 -6.64 13.86
C PHE A 153 10.06 -6.39 12.88
N GLU A 154 11.00 -5.49 13.21
CA GLU A 154 12.17 -5.27 12.36
C GLU A 154 13.13 -6.47 12.36
N LYS A 155 13.23 -7.21 13.46
CA LYS A 155 14.04 -8.43 13.56
C LYS A 155 13.45 -9.57 12.71
N VAL A 156 12.13 -9.79 12.79
CA VAL A 156 11.45 -10.89 12.08
C VAL A 156 11.27 -10.63 10.57
N PHE A 157 10.95 -9.39 10.19
CA PHE A 157 10.62 -9.05 8.81
C PHE A 157 11.69 -8.21 8.09
N GLY A 158 12.74 -7.82 8.80
CA GLY A 158 13.76 -6.89 8.33
C GLY A 158 13.33 -5.43 8.42
N ALA A 159 14.33 -4.56 8.57
CA ALA A 159 14.12 -3.12 8.57
C ALA A 159 13.74 -2.60 7.18
N ARG A 160 12.74 -1.70 7.12
CA ARG A 160 12.35 -0.99 5.89
C ARG A 160 12.67 0.49 5.96
N ARG A 161 13.01 1.09 4.81
CA ARG A 161 13.23 2.54 4.72
C ARG A 161 11.90 3.29 4.85
N GLY A 162 11.82 4.21 5.80
CA GLY A 162 10.69 5.15 5.95
C GLY A 162 9.36 4.58 6.44
N HIS A 163 9.21 3.26 6.59
CA HIS A 163 8.02 2.63 7.17
C HIS A 163 8.38 1.50 8.14
N TYR A 164 7.58 1.38 9.21
CA TYR A 164 7.50 0.20 10.06
C TYR A 164 6.38 -0.71 9.54
N ILE A 165 6.64 -2.02 9.46
CA ILE A 165 5.67 -2.99 8.96
C ILE A 165 4.45 -3.00 9.88
N GLY A 166 3.26 -2.88 9.28
CA GLY A 166 1.99 -2.82 10.01
C GLY A 166 1.77 -1.54 10.83
N MET A 167 2.82 -0.76 11.10
CA MET A 167 2.80 0.34 12.07
C MET A 167 2.81 1.73 11.44
N GLY A 168 3.13 1.84 10.15
CA GLY A 168 3.03 3.08 9.39
C GLY A 168 4.38 3.76 9.15
N ARG A 169 4.38 5.07 8.94
CA ARG A 169 5.58 5.82 8.57
C ARG A 169 6.53 5.96 9.76
N LYS A 170 7.83 5.79 9.50
CA LYS A 170 8.87 6.17 10.46
C LYS A 170 8.83 7.69 10.66
N PRO A 171 9.12 8.20 11.87
CA PRO A 171 9.38 9.62 12.05
C PRO A 171 10.51 10.06 11.12
N SER A 172 10.27 11.05 10.26
CA SER A 172 11.36 11.72 9.53
C SER A 172 11.75 12.97 10.31
N LEU A 173 13.06 13.19 10.46
CA LEU A 173 13.59 14.43 11.01
C LEU A 173 13.28 15.63 10.11
N SER A 174 12.88 15.40 8.85
CA SER A 174 12.48 16.48 7.93
C SER A 174 11.17 17.18 8.32
N ARG A 175 10.40 16.66 9.29
CA ARG A 175 9.21 17.36 9.82
C ARG A 175 9.55 18.59 10.67
N PHE A 176 10.83 18.78 11.02
CA PHE A 176 11.33 20.00 11.67
C PHE A 176 11.97 21.00 10.68
N ALA A 177 12.03 20.66 9.38
CA ALA A 177 12.36 21.63 8.36
C ALA A 177 11.09 22.41 7.98
N PRO A 178 11.14 23.75 7.87
CA PRO A 178 10.00 24.53 7.37
C PRO A 178 9.58 23.98 6.00
N PRO A 179 8.27 23.96 5.69
CA PRO A 179 7.80 23.43 4.43
C PRO A 179 8.41 24.24 3.28
N SER A 180 9.37 23.69 2.54
CA SER A 180 9.74 24.26 1.24
C SER A 180 8.63 23.86 0.27
N CYS A 181 7.82 24.86 -0.05
CA CYS A 181 6.78 24.78 -1.06
C CYS A 181 7.44 24.76 -2.45
N VAL A 182 8.07 23.66 -2.85
CA VAL A 182 8.53 23.47 -4.23
C VAL A 182 8.43 22.00 -4.59
N GLY A 183 7.40 21.68 -5.39
CA GLY A 183 7.28 20.39 -6.06
C GLY A 183 8.33 20.26 -7.17
N PRO A 184 8.67 19.02 -7.60
CA PRO A 184 9.62 18.82 -8.67
C PRO A 184 8.94 19.09 -10.02
N HIS A 185 8.86 20.36 -10.41
CA HIS A 185 8.58 20.74 -11.80
C HIS A 185 9.01 22.18 -12.09
N GLU A 186 10.29 22.50 -11.92
CA GLU A 186 10.89 23.62 -12.63
C GLU A 186 11.66 23.04 -13.80
N LYS A 187 11.03 23.11 -14.99
CA LYS A 187 11.76 22.97 -16.25
C LYS A 187 12.64 24.21 -16.35
N GLU A 188 13.96 24.02 -16.47
CA GLU A 188 14.87 25.07 -16.93
C GLU A 188 14.28 25.69 -18.19
N GLN A 189 13.84 26.95 -18.09
CA GLN A 189 13.58 27.77 -19.26
C GLN A 189 14.93 28.30 -19.73
N THR A 190 15.47 27.69 -20.78
CA THR A 190 16.53 28.29 -21.57
C THR A 190 15.99 29.59 -22.19
N PRO A 191 16.60 30.77 -21.97
CA PRO A 191 16.13 32.00 -22.58
C PRO A 191 16.36 31.99 -24.10
N PRO A 192 15.45 32.56 -24.91
CA PRO A 192 15.59 32.59 -26.36
C PRO A 192 16.75 33.50 -26.79
N ALA A 193 17.52 33.04 -27.78
CA ALA A 193 18.62 33.77 -28.39
C ALA A 193 18.12 35.05 -29.10
N LEU A 194 18.68 36.20 -28.70
CA LEU A 194 18.49 37.47 -29.40
C LEU A 194 19.16 37.38 -30.78
N HIS A 195 18.37 37.45 -31.85
CA HIS A 195 18.87 37.72 -33.20
C HIS A 195 19.37 39.18 -33.23
N LEU A 196 20.68 39.36 -33.31
CA LEU A 196 21.27 40.60 -33.80
C LEU A 196 21.14 40.60 -35.33
N GLN A 197 20.29 41.49 -35.84
CA GLN A 197 20.40 41.94 -37.23
C GLN A 197 21.61 42.88 -37.31
N SER A 198 22.49 42.62 -38.26
CA SER A 198 23.53 43.56 -38.70
C SER A 198 23.09 44.10 -40.05
N ASP A 199 23.17 45.42 -40.19
CA ASP A 199 22.95 46.18 -41.42
C ASP A 199 23.84 45.72 -42.59
#